data_AF-A0A2K3UYD7-F1
#
_entry.id   AF-A0A2K3UYD7-F1
#
_cell.length_a   1.000
_cell.length_b   1.000
_cell.length_c   1.000
_cell.angle_alpha   90.00
_cell.angle_beta   90.00
_cell.angle_gamma   90.00
#
_symmetry.space_group_name_H-M   'P 1'
#
loop_
_entity.id
_entity.type
_entity.pdbx_description
1 polymer ?
#
loop_
_entity_poly.entity_id
_entity_poly.type
_entity_poly.pdbx_seq_one_letter_code
_entity_poly.pdbx_strand_id
1 'polypeptide(L)'
;MPSLLSAAAARVFAAACLMTISLALLPAPANAQADEMAPVRTSSHGCGAYTIRLQENGFGDPPDRLSITRGAKVYASVEDERVAVDFCRDITGDGVPEIMLSAFSGGAHCCFTHTLYSLTTPPRRLLEVFSAHSDSLSVRQLDSTPALELIGADWRFAYAYGMSFAESAPLPVVYAFQGDPDGGRYVDDSRAFPGVLQAFARRMNSGEAFSGGVLVGYATRLVVGRPDEAGAYLQKLPPTSREWLTNYGPDIRQSLGDFGRWDWPTRAGAAADARRTGLGGSFSAPGTREYLGLVGQGDTASLRLYQPQGRQIVAGPVLAQFPLGREFSDLGWWPAVTVRRASGRDDVLIRDARSGSVRFAAARVTPAALTELAADPLGVAAGLLGDLSRVAQHVAASHARPSPPRSAAQTAEVQRRIQAALTRATPWLALTDADVPLERLGNFGFDALEMPLDTAGQAQVTAPVSVGFTDDKTDSQYVPGERMTLTIDLTRGAGGWAVTRWTLTPRTGELYRE
;
A
#
# COMPACT_ATOMS: atom_id res chain seq x y z
N MET A 1 -48.16 -11.50 38.70
CA MET A 1 -48.76 -11.28 40.03
C MET A 1 -47.85 -10.35 40.83
N PRO A 2 -48.47 -9.45 41.62
CA PRO A 2 -47.91 -8.20 42.14
C PRO A 2 -47.04 -8.51 43.38
N SER A 3 -46.40 -7.60 44.12
CA SER A 3 -46.90 -6.42 44.85
C SER A 3 -45.69 -5.97 45.70
N LEU A 4 -45.25 -4.71 45.62
CA LEU A 4 -45.74 -3.57 46.41
C LEU A 4 -45.43 -3.64 47.91
N LEU A 5 -44.66 -2.63 48.35
CA LEU A 5 -44.91 -1.72 49.48
C LEU A 5 -44.91 -2.26 50.92
N SER A 6 -44.05 -1.66 51.76
CA SER A 6 -44.45 -0.77 52.88
C SER A 6 -43.20 -0.50 53.75
N ALA A 7 -42.74 0.76 53.96
CA ALA A 7 -43.23 1.75 54.94
C ALA A 7 -43.37 1.17 56.37
N ALA A 8 -43.01 1.80 57.48
CA ALA A 8 -42.37 3.07 57.84
C ALA A 8 -42.17 3.06 59.38
N ALA A 9 -41.51 4.10 59.92
CA ALA A 9 -41.56 4.61 61.32
C ALA A 9 -40.70 3.88 62.39
N ALA A 10 -40.09 4.52 63.39
CA ALA A 10 -39.84 5.92 63.76
C ALA A 10 -38.95 5.95 65.04
N ARG A 11 -38.53 7.16 65.45
CA ARG A 11 -38.01 7.60 66.78
C ARG A 11 -36.47 7.57 66.97
N VAL A 12 -35.78 8.71 66.86
CA VAL A 12 -35.57 9.81 67.85
C VAL A 12 -34.57 9.41 68.95
N PHE A 13 -33.35 9.95 68.92
CA PHE A 13 -32.84 10.92 69.91
C PHE A 13 -31.47 11.48 69.54
N ALA A 14 -31.29 12.74 69.94
CA ALA A 14 -30.15 13.64 69.76
C ALA A 14 -28.78 13.11 70.21
N ALA A 15 -27.73 13.55 69.51
CA ALA A 15 -26.52 14.08 70.17
C ALA A 15 -25.76 14.99 69.20
N ALA A 16 -25.61 16.24 69.63
CA ALA A 16 -24.89 17.28 68.93
C ALA A 16 -23.38 17.00 68.89
N CYS A 17 -22.75 17.24 67.75
CA CYS A 17 -21.33 17.57 67.71
C CYS A 17 -21.10 18.57 66.58
N LEU A 18 -20.69 19.78 66.97
CA LEU A 18 -20.16 20.80 66.08
C LEU A 18 -18.96 20.22 65.32
N MET A 19 -19.07 20.08 64.00
CA MET A 19 -17.91 20.13 63.13
C MET A 19 -18.11 21.29 62.15
N THR A 20 -17.28 22.29 62.33
CA THR A 20 -17.01 23.39 61.41
C THR A 20 -16.63 22.82 60.04
N ILE A 21 -17.57 22.87 59.08
CA ILE A 21 -17.28 22.68 57.66
C ILE A 21 -16.63 23.98 57.17
N SER A 22 -15.31 23.97 57.04
CA SER A 22 -14.60 24.93 56.20
C SER A 22 -15.03 24.68 54.75
N LEU A 23 -15.95 25.51 54.26
CA LEU A 23 -16.34 25.56 52.86
C LEU A 23 -15.11 26.08 52.08
N ALA A 24 -14.23 25.18 51.66
CA ALA A 24 -13.22 25.51 50.67
C ALA A 24 -13.97 25.84 49.37
N LEU A 25 -13.95 27.13 49.00
CA LEU A 25 -14.28 27.61 47.67
C LEU A 25 -13.34 26.89 46.69
N LEU A 26 -13.81 25.79 46.11
CA LEU A 26 -13.20 25.26 44.89
C LEU A 26 -13.46 26.32 43.82
N PRO A 27 -12.43 26.89 43.16
CA PRO A 27 -12.65 27.70 41.98
C PRO A 27 -13.39 26.81 40.98
N ALA A 28 -14.45 27.36 40.36
CA ALA A 28 -15.07 26.75 39.20
C ALA A 28 -13.95 26.36 38.21
N PRO A 29 -14.05 25.22 37.50
CA PRO A 29 -13.11 24.93 36.44
C PRO A 29 -13.12 26.15 35.53
N ALA A 30 -11.98 26.84 35.46
CA ALA A 30 -11.77 27.85 34.44
C ALA A 30 -11.95 27.08 33.13
N ASN A 31 -13.08 27.30 32.47
CA ASN A 31 -13.21 26.99 31.06
C ASN A 31 -12.10 27.80 30.40
N ALA A 32 -10.96 27.16 30.15
CA ALA A 32 -10.08 27.59 29.10
C ALA A 32 -10.92 27.49 27.82
N GLN A 33 -11.71 28.51 27.53
CA GLN A 33 -12.02 28.85 26.15
C GLN A 33 -10.66 29.09 25.55
N ALA A 34 -10.08 28.06 24.92
CA ALA A 34 -9.06 28.29 23.93
C ALA A 34 -9.71 29.25 22.96
N ASP A 35 -9.29 30.52 22.98
CA ASP A 35 -9.67 31.47 21.95
C ASP A 35 -9.31 30.79 20.62
N GLU A 36 -10.33 30.42 19.85
CA GLU A 36 -10.13 29.89 18.51
C GLU A 36 -9.29 30.93 17.76
N MET A 37 -8.04 30.59 17.48
CA MET A 37 -7.14 31.50 16.79
C MET A 37 -7.79 31.86 15.46
N ALA A 38 -8.02 33.16 15.24
CA ALA A 38 -8.57 33.63 13.98
C ALA A 38 -7.62 33.26 12.84
N PRO A 39 -8.14 32.86 11.67
CA PRO A 39 -7.29 32.48 10.56
C PRO A 39 -6.43 33.64 10.10
N VAL A 40 -5.19 33.32 9.74
CA VAL A 40 -4.21 34.28 9.21
C VAL A 40 -4.78 34.99 7.98
N ARG A 41 -5.50 34.26 7.14
CA ARG A 41 -6.21 34.81 5.98
C ARG A 41 -7.49 34.04 5.71
N THR A 42 -8.52 34.76 5.26
CA THR A 42 -9.71 34.14 4.69
C THR A 42 -9.95 34.73 3.31
N SER A 43 -10.14 33.88 2.32
CA SER A 43 -10.55 34.27 0.98
C SER A 43 -11.80 33.52 0.56
N SER A 44 -12.55 34.09 -0.38
CA SER A 44 -13.74 33.45 -0.94
C SER A 44 -13.88 33.77 -2.41
N HIS A 45 -14.27 32.78 -3.21
CA HIS A 45 -14.55 32.96 -4.62
C HIS A 45 -15.77 32.12 -5.04
N GLY A 46 -16.46 32.56 -6.09
CA GLY A 46 -17.58 31.82 -6.67
C GLY A 46 -17.11 30.74 -7.63
N CYS A 47 -17.78 29.59 -7.60
CA CYS A 47 -17.63 28.53 -8.60
C CYS A 47 -19.02 27.93 -8.87
N GLY A 48 -19.58 28.21 -10.05
CA GLY A 48 -20.97 27.90 -10.35
C GLY A 48 -21.94 28.52 -9.33
N ALA A 49 -22.83 27.70 -8.76
CA ALA A 49 -23.80 28.11 -7.73
C ALA A 49 -23.23 28.09 -6.30
N TYR A 50 -21.94 27.80 -6.12
CA TYR A 50 -21.30 27.61 -4.83
C TYR A 50 -20.29 28.71 -4.52
N THR A 51 -20.09 28.97 -3.25
CA THR A 51 -19.01 29.78 -2.71
C THR A 51 -17.95 28.84 -2.15
N ILE A 52 -16.71 29.07 -2.55
CA ILE A 52 -15.55 28.34 -2.03
C ILE A 52 -14.87 29.26 -1.04
N ARG A 53 -14.85 28.86 0.22
CA ARG A 53 -14.20 29.61 1.30
C ARG A 53 -12.91 28.92 1.69
N LEU A 54 -11.80 29.64 1.61
CA LEU A 54 -10.50 29.19 2.05
C LEU A 54 -10.10 29.97 3.31
N GLN A 55 -9.74 29.24 4.36
CA GLN A 55 -9.22 29.75 5.62
C GLN A 55 -7.79 29.24 5.75
N GLU A 56 -6.84 30.16 5.63
CA GLU A 56 -5.40 29.89 5.74
C GLU A 56 -4.97 30.26 7.17
N ASN A 57 -4.42 29.29 7.88
CA ASN A 57 -3.84 29.41 9.21
C ASN A 57 -2.31 29.34 9.17
N GLY A 58 -1.72 28.96 8.02
CA GLY A 58 -0.30 28.69 7.89
C GLY A 58 0.05 27.30 8.40
N PHE A 59 1.35 26.97 8.45
CA PHE A 59 1.80 25.69 9.00
C PHE A 59 1.52 25.62 10.51
N GLY A 60 0.82 24.58 10.95
CA GLY A 60 0.50 24.33 12.35
C GLY A 60 -0.99 24.22 12.66
N ASP A 61 -1.32 24.25 13.95
CA ASP A 61 -2.69 24.10 14.44
C ASP A 61 -3.39 25.46 14.65
N PRO A 62 -4.64 25.65 14.16
CA PRO A 62 -5.42 24.70 13.35
C PRO A 62 -4.96 24.64 11.88
N PRO A 63 -5.15 23.52 11.16
CA PRO A 63 -4.77 23.40 9.75
C PRO A 63 -5.56 24.34 8.83
N ASP A 64 -5.07 24.59 7.62
CA ASP A 64 -5.83 25.30 6.59
C ASP A 64 -7.12 24.54 6.27
N ARG A 65 -8.20 25.26 6.00
CA ARG A 65 -9.53 24.69 5.70
C ARG A 65 -10.11 25.31 4.45
N LEU A 66 -10.59 24.46 3.55
CA LEU A 66 -11.41 24.85 2.40
C LEU A 66 -12.82 24.28 2.56
N SER A 67 -13.83 25.10 2.32
CA SER A 67 -15.24 24.69 2.39
C SER A 67 -16.00 25.07 1.12
N ILE A 68 -16.80 24.13 0.60
CA ILE A 68 -17.75 24.33 -0.50
C ILE A 68 -19.13 24.62 0.11
N THR A 69 -19.64 25.83 -0.08
CA THR A 69 -20.89 26.29 0.53
C THR A 69 -21.90 26.77 -0.51
N ARG A 70 -23.19 26.68 -0.18
CA ARG A 70 -24.25 27.38 -0.91
C ARG A 70 -25.25 27.93 0.11
N GLY A 71 -25.32 29.26 0.19
CA GLY A 71 -25.92 29.95 1.33
C GLY A 71 -25.15 29.64 2.62
N ALA A 72 -25.86 29.35 3.70
CA ALA A 72 -25.24 29.00 4.99
C ALA A 72 -24.83 27.52 5.11
N LYS A 73 -25.17 26.66 4.13
CA LYS A 73 -24.90 25.23 4.20
C LYS A 73 -23.52 24.90 3.62
N VAL A 74 -22.71 24.20 4.40
CA VAL A 74 -21.47 23.54 3.95
C VAL A 74 -21.83 22.17 3.36
N TYR A 75 -21.34 21.88 2.16
CA TYR A 75 -21.56 20.61 1.48
C TYR A 75 -20.34 19.70 1.52
N ALA A 76 -19.14 20.27 1.51
CA ALA A 76 -17.88 19.56 1.65
C ALA A 76 -16.82 20.47 2.27
N SER A 77 -15.87 19.88 2.97
CA SER A 77 -14.66 20.56 3.44
C SER A 77 -13.44 19.67 3.26
N VAL A 78 -12.30 20.30 3.04
CA VAL A 78 -10.97 19.68 3.03
C VAL A 78 -10.09 20.47 3.98
N GLU A 79 -9.32 19.76 4.81
CA GLU A 79 -8.44 20.33 5.82
C GLU A 79 -7.08 19.65 5.74
N ASP A 80 -6.01 20.45 5.73
CA ASP A 80 -4.63 19.96 5.76
C ASP A 80 -3.65 21.10 6.09
N GLU A 81 -2.35 20.81 6.24
CA GLU A 81 -1.32 21.85 6.49
C GLU A 81 -1.36 22.98 5.45
N ARG A 82 -1.73 22.64 4.21
CA ARG A 82 -2.07 23.63 3.18
C ARG A 82 -3.13 23.07 2.25
N VAL A 83 -4.14 23.87 1.93
CA VAL A 83 -5.15 23.52 0.91
C VAL A 83 -5.30 24.61 -0.14
N ALA A 84 -5.60 24.23 -1.38
CA ALA A 84 -5.78 25.18 -2.47
C ALA A 84 -6.87 24.73 -3.45
N VAL A 85 -7.35 25.69 -4.26
CA VAL A 85 -8.17 25.43 -5.44
C VAL A 85 -7.26 25.45 -6.66
N ASP A 86 -7.17 24.33 -7.35
CA ASP A 86 -6.36 24.21 -8.56
C ASP A 86 -7.13 24.77 -9.77
N PHE A 87 -8.41 24.43 -9.90
CA PHE A 87 -9.29 24.98 -10.93
C PHE A 87 -10.78 24.85 -10.57
N CYS A 88 -11.58 25.67 -11.25
CA CYS A 88 -13.04 25.59 -11.30
C CYS A 88 -13.50 25.72 -12.76
N ARG A 89 -13.97 24.64 -13.38
CA ARG A 89 -14.52 24.62 -14.75
C ARG A 89 -15.20 23.29 -15.05
N ASP A 90 -16.07 23.27 -16.05
CA ASP A 90 -16.63 22.03 -16.59
C ASP A 90 -15.52 21.22 -17.28
N ILE A 91 -15.25 20.02 -16.75
CA ILE A 91 -14.33 19.05 -17.36
C ILE A 91 -15.04 17.76 -17.74
N THR A 92 -16.31 17.59 -17.37
CA THR A 92 -17.10 16.39 -17.72
C THR A 92 -17.89 16.58 -19.02
N GLY A 93 -18.05 17.83 -19.47
CA GLY A 93 -18.77 18.22 -20.67
C GLY A 93 -20.29 18.25 -20.51
N ASP A 94 -20.80 18.22 -19.28
CA ASP A 94 -22.24 18.19 -18.97
C ASP A 94 -22.83 19.58 -18.65
N GLY A 95 -22.02 20.64 -18.72
CA GLY A 95 -22.40 22.01 -18.40
C GLY A 95 -22.39 22.35 -16.90
N VAL A 96 -22.05 21.40 -16.03
CA VAL A 96 -21.84 21.62 -14.60
C VAL A 96 -20.35 21.82 -14.34
N PRO A 97 -19.94 22.88 -13.61
CA PRO A 97 -18.52 23.05 -13.30
C PRO A 97 -18.05 22.03 -12.26
N GLU A 98 -16.85 21.51 -12.46
CA GLU A 98 -16.10 20.81 -11.44
C GLU A 98 -15.10 21.74 -10.73
N ILE A 99 -14.80 21.41 -9.48
CA ILE A 99 -13.73 22.04 -8.70
C ILE A 99 -12.69 21.01 -8.27
N MET A 100 -11.43 21.27 -8.60
CA MET A 100 -10.29 20.49 -8.13
C MET A 100 -9.64 21.18 -6.94
N LEU A 101 -9.47 20.42 -5.88
CA LEU A 101 -8.82 20.85 -4.65
C LEU A 101 -7.52 20.08 -4.48
N SER A 102 -6.48 20.75 -4.03
CA SER A 102 -5.24 20.14 -3.57
C SER A 102 -5.08 20.34 -2.07
N ALA A 103 -4.60 19.31 -1.39
CA ALA A 103 -4.27 19.30 0.03
C ALA A 103 -2.82 18.79 0.17
N PHE A 104 -2.04 19.42 1.04
CA PHE A 104 -0.65 19.09 1.28
C PHE A 104 -0.44 18.93 2.78
N SER A 105 0.11 17.79 3.19
CA SER A 105 0.24 17.42 4.60
C SER A 105 1.54 17.83 5.27
N GLY A 106 2.31 18.74 4.67
CA GLY A 106 3.54 19.26 5.29
C GLY A 106 4.79 18.41 5.12
N GLY A 107 4.76 17.35 4.31
CA GLY A 107 5.92 16.50 4.07
C GLY A 107 7.04 17.23 3.30
N ALA A 108 8.30 17.12 3.76
CA ALA A 108 9.44 17.88 3.23
C ALA A 108 9.63 17.80 1.70
N HIS A 109 9.18 16.70 1.08
CA HIS A 109 9.24 16.50 -0.36
C HIS A 109 7.96 15.86 -0.93
N CYS A 110 6.89 15.67 -0.15
CA CYS A 110 5.75 14.82 -0.50
C CYS A 110 4.41 15.31 0.03
N CYS A 111 3.40 14.54 -0.38
CA CYS A 111 2.17 14.24 0.33
C CYS A 111 1.00 15.14 -0.05
N PHE A 112 0.80 15.24 -1.37
CA PHE A 112 -0.37 15.85 -1.96
C PHE A 112 -1.52 14.86 -2.11
N THR A 113 -2.73 15.36 -1.82
CA THR A 113 -3.99 14.70 -2.12
C THR A 113 -4.84 15.63 -2.98
N HIS A 114 -5.37 15.11 -4.09
CA HIS A 114 -6.27 15.83 -4.96
C HIS A 114 -7.69 15.30 -4.81
N THR A 115 -8.65 16.21 -4.64
CA THR A 115 -10.08 15.88 -4.58
C THR A 115 -10.85 16.69 -5.62
N LEU A 116 -11.58 15.99 -6.48
CA LEU A 116 -12.45 16.60 -7.49
C LEU A 116 -13.90 16.49 -7.07
N TYR A 117 -14.63 17.61 -7.10
CA TYR A 117 -16.08 17.63 -6.93
C TYR A 117 -16.75 18.16 -8.19
N SER A 118 -17.80 17.48 -8.65
CA SER A 118 -18.79 18.08 -9.55
C SER A 118 -19.75 18.94 -8.73
N LEU A 119 -19.98 20.17 -9.18
CA LEU A 119 -20.87 21.12 -8.50
C LEU A 119 -22.32 20.96 -8.94
N THR A 120 -22.76 19.71 -9.07
CA THR A 120 -24.17 19.34 -9.11
C THR A 120 -24.87 19.81 -7.82
N THR A 121 -26.20 19.69 -7.75
CA THR A 121 -26.95 20.02 -6.52
C THR A 121 -27.57 18.75 -5.95
N PRO A 122 -27.03 18.18 -4.85
CA PRO A 122 -25.83 18.60 -4.09
C PRO A 122 -24.50 18.28 -4.81
N PRO A 123 -23.35 18.89 -4.41
CA PRO A 123 -22.05 18.55 -4.97
C PRO A 123 -21.71 17.08 -4.75
N ARG A 124 -20.97 16.50 -5.69
CA ARG A 124 -20.59 15.08 -5.68
C ARG A 124 -19.10 14.92 -5.91
N ARG A 125 -18.44 14.16 -5.05
CA ARG A 125 -17.02 13.81 -5.22
C ARG A 125 -16.87 12.85 -6.40
N LEU A 126 -16.05 13.24 -7.38
CA LEU A 126 -15.77 12.46 -8.59
C LEU A 126 -14.43 11.71 -8.53
N LEU A 127 -13.47 12.24 -7.77
CA LEU A 127 -12.12 11.70 -7.60
C LEU A 127 -11.59 12.09 -6.23
N GLU A 128 -10.84 11.18 -5.61
CA GLU A 128 -9.92 11.47 -4.52
C GLU A 128 -8.69 10.60 -4.74
N VAL A 129 -7.51 11.22 -4.77
CA VAL A 129 -6.27 10.49 -5.03
C VAL A 129 -5.10 11.09 -4.30
N PHE A 130 -4.28 10.23 -3.70
CA PHE A 130 -2.98 10.58 -3.17
C PHE A 130 -1.98 10.68 -4.32
N SER A 131 -1.63 11.89 -4.74
CA SER A 131 -0.69 12.17 -5.83
C SER A 131 0.77 12.20 -5.36
N ALA A 132 1.01 11.93 -4.08
CA ALA A 132 2.31 11.85 -3.45
C ALA A 132 3.15 13.12 -3.70
N HIS A 133 4.10 13.08 -4.64
CA HIS A 133 5.04 14.17 -4.89
C HIS A 133 4.59 15.12 -6.01
N SER A 134 3.36 14.98 -6.50
CA SER A 134 2.79 15.87 -7.52
C SER A 134 1.81 16.86 -6.91
N ASP A 135 2.10 18.14 -7.06
CA ASP A 135 1.30 19.25 -6.53
C ASP A 135 0.01 19.52 -7.33
N SER A 136 -0.09 18.99 -8.54
CA SER A 136 -1.17 19.30 -9.48
C SER A 136 -1.51 18.12 -10.38
N LEU A 137 -2.74 18.12 -10.90
CA LEU A 137 -3.20 17.25 -11.98
C LEU A 137 -3.46 18.09 -13.23
N SER A 138 -2.86 17.71 -14.36
CA SER A 138 -3.07 18.44 -15.62
C SER A 138 -4.32 17.97 -16.33
N VAL A 139 -5.16 18.90 -16.80
CA VAL A 139 -6.41 18.58 -17.52
C VAL A 139 -6.16 18.65 -19.02
N ARG A 140 -6.48 17.59 -19.76
CA ARG A 140 -6.25 17.50 -21.21
C ARG A 140 -7.33 16.69 -21.88
N GLN A 141 -7.68 17.05 -23.10
CA GLN A 141 -8.42 16.16 -23.99
C GLN A 141 -7.44 15.15 -24.60
N LEU A 142 -7.63 13.87 -24.32
CA LEU A 142 -6.79 12.76 -24.80
C LEU A 142 -7.56 11.79 -25.69
N ASP A 143 -8.89 11.83 -25.66
CA ASP A 143 -9.74 11.06 -26.55
C ASP A 143 -10.75 11.94 -27.32
N SER A 144 -11.89 11.38 -27.69
CA SER A 144 -12.93 12.04 -28.49
C SER A 144 -14.24 12.23 -27.73
N THR A 145 -14.26 11.90 -26.43
CA THR A 145 -15.40 12.13 -25.56
C THR A 145 -15.44 13.59 -25.12
N PRO A 146 -16.61 14.15 -24.76
CA PRO A 146 -16.68 15.52 -24.27
C PRO A 146 -15.94 15.76 -22.95
N ALA A 147 -15.80 14.72 -22.13
CA ALA A 147 -15.06 14.77 -20.88
C ALA A 147 -13.55 14.91 -21.16
N LEU A 148 -12.86 15.65 -20.30
CA LEU A 148 -11.40 15.81 -20.33
C LEU A 148 -10.77 14.83 -19.35
N GLU A 149 -9.60 14.30 -19.67
CA GLU A 149 -8.80 13.49 -18.76
C GLU A 149 -7.97 14.34 -17.80
N LEU A 150 -7.70 13.75 -16.64
CA LEU A 150 -6.74 14.28 -15.68
C LEU A 150 -5.47 13.45 -15.73
N ILE A 151 -4.32 14.07 -15.92
CA ILE A 151 -3.01 13.41 -15.89
C ILE A 151 -2.31 13.78 -14.60
N GLY A 152 -2.09 12.75 -13.78
CA GLY A 152 -1.27 12.80 -12.58
C GLY A 152 0.01 11.99 -12.73
N ALA A 153 0.59 11.64 -11.58
CA ALA A 153 1.83 10.91 -11.51
C ALA A 153 1.77 9.83 -10.43
N ASP A 154 2.26 8.65 -10.76
CA ASP A 154 2.45 7.52 -9.87
C ASP A 154 3.92 7.47 -9.46
N TRP A 155 4.15 7.76 -8.19
CA TRP A 155 5.48 7.82 -7.59
C TRP A 155 5.91 6.50 -6.94
N ARG A 156 5.38 5.34 -7.38
CA ARG A 156 5.79 4.01 -6.88
C ARG A 156 7.29 3.71 -6.98
N PHE A 157 8.02 4.47 -7.80
CA PHE A 157 9.47 4.36 -7.94
C PHE A 157 10.27 5.38 -7.12
N ALA A 158 9.59 6.24 -6.34
CA ALA A 158 10.27 7.17 -5.45
C ALA A 158 11.09 6.41 -4.41
N TYR A 159 12.38 6.74 -4.30
CA TYR A 159 13.34 6.09 -3.39
C TYR A 159 13.52 4.58 -3.61
N ALA A 160 13.04 4.06 -4.74
CA ALA A 160 13.08 2.63 -5.03
C ALA A 160 14.38 2.25 -5.74
N TYR A 161 14.74 0.97 -5.63
CA TYR A 161 15.78 0.35 -6.46
C TYR A 161 17.15 1.03 -6.36
N GLY A 162 17.50 1.49 -5.16
CA GLY A 162 18.76 2.18 -4.90
C GLY A 162 18.83 3.62 -5.42
N MET A 163 17.73 4.20 -5.94
CA MET A 163 17.71 5.60 -6.36
C MET A 163 17.46 6.55 -5.19
N SER A 164 18.09 7.72 -5.22
CA SER A 164 17.64 8.86 -4.42
C SER A 164 16.33 9.45 -4.98
N PHE A 165 15.68 10.33 -4.22
CA PHE A 165 14.51 11.06 -4.74
C PHE A 165 14.83 11.88 -5.99
N ALA A 166 16.00 12.52 -6.02
CA ALA A 166 16.42 13.37 -7.13
C ALA A 166 16.56 12.60 -8.45
N GLU A 167 16.84 11.30 -8.38
CA GLU A 167 16.88 10.42 -9.55
C GLU A 167 15.56 9.71 -9.84
N SER A 168 14.60 9.77 -8.92
CA SER A 168 13.32 9.09 -9.08
C SER A 168 12.46 9.80 -10.13
N ALA A 169 11.78 9.02 -10.96
CA ALA A 169 10.83 9.53 -11.95
C ALA A 169 9.49 8.80 -11.82
N PRO A 170 8.36 9.51 -11.94
CA PRO A 170 7.05 8.88 -11.83
C PRO A 170 6.63 8.22 -13.16
N LEU A 171 5.61 7.37 -13.08
CA LEU A 171 4.83 6.97 -14.26
C LEU A 171 3.61 7.89 -14.40
N PRO A 172 3.25 8.36 -15.60
CA PRO A 172 2.01 9.12 -15.78
C PRO A 172 0.79 8.28 -15.43
N VAL A 173 -0.13 8.85 -14.66
CA VAL A 173 -1.46 8.27 -14.44
C VAL A 173 -2.47 9.08 -15.22
N VAL A 174 -3.36 8.42 -15.95
CA VAL A 174 -4.48 9.06 -16.65
C VAL A 174 -5.76 8.66 -15.97
N TYR A 175 -6.45 9.62 -15.36
CA TYR A 175 -7.80 9.44 -14.88
C TYR A 175 -8.78 9.86 -15.96
N ALA A 176 -9.63 8.94 -16.39
CA ALA A 176 -10.68 9.17 -17.37
C ALA A 176 -12.05 9.14 -16.71
N PHE A 177 -12.99 9.95 -17.21
CA PHE A 177 -14.35 9.98 -16.71
C PHE A 177 -15.14 8.78 -17.26
N GLN A 178 -15.66 7.94 -16.38
CA GLN A 178 -16.62 6.89 -16.74
C GLN A 178 -18.01 7.34 -16.33
N GLY A 179 -18.81 7.73 -17.34
CA GLY A 179 -20.21 8.09 -17.19
C GLY A 179 -21.08 6.91 -16.78
N ASP A 180 -21.96 7.13 -15.81
CA ASP A 180 -22.99 6.19 -15.35
C ASP A 180 -24.31 6.98 -15.19
N PRO A 181 -25.49 6.41 -15.52
CA PRO A 181 -26.80 7.01 -15.18
C PRO A 181 -26.92 7.48 -13.72
N ASP A 182 -26.21 6.87 -12.76
CA ASP A 182 -26.23 7.27 -11.33
C ASP A 182 -25.17 8.34 -10.97
N GLY A 183 -24.49 8.89 -11.98
CA GLY A 183 -23.43 9.90 -11.84
C GLY A 183 -22.04 9.30 -12.07
N GLY A 184 -21.39 9.69 -13.18
CA GLY A 184 -20.07 9.17 -13.56
C GLY A 184 -18.93 9.55 -12.60
N ARG A 185 -17.76 8.95 -12.73
CA ARG A 185 -16.60 9.24 -11.85
C ARG A 185 -15.29 9.16 -12.62
N TYR A 186 -14.24 9.76 -12.09
CA TYR A 186 -12.89 9.60 -12.65
C TYR A 186 -12.24 8.33 -12.10
N VAL A 187 -11.58 7.58 -12.99
CA VAL A 187 -10.96 6.28 -12.69
C VAL A 187 -9.61 6.18 -13.40
N ASP A 188 -8.63 5.49 -12.84
CA ASP A 188 -7.28 5.30 -13.42
C ASP A 188 -7.33 4.41 -14.67
N ASP A 189 -7.45 5.05 -15.83
CA ASP A 189 -7.50 4.37 -17.13
C ASP A 189 -6.16 4.46 -17.87
N SER A 190 -5.05 4.59 -17.16
CA SER A 190 -3.70 4.81 -17.73
C SER A 190 -3.34 3.83 -18.85
N ARG A 191 -3.78 2.57 -18.73
CA ARG A 191 -3.51 1.52 -19.73
C ARG A 191 -4.29 1.70 -21.03
N ALA A 192 -5.40 2.44 -21.03
CA ALA A 192 -6.15 2.81 -22.24
C ALA A 192 -5.44 3.92 -23.04
N PHE A 193 -4.48 4.63 -22.43
CA PHE A 193 -3.73 5.72 -23.03
C PHE A 193 -2.22 5.42 -23.18
N PRO A 194 -1.83 4.34 -23.89
CA PRO A 194 -0.42 3.96 -24.04
C PRO A 194 0.43 5.05 -24.71
N GLY A 195 -0.18 5.89 -25.55
CA GLY A 195 0.48 7.03 -26.19
C GLY A 195 1.01 8.07 -25.20
N VAL A 196 0.29 8.29 -24.08
CA VAL A 196 0.71 9.22 -23.02
C VAL A 196 1.96 8.69 -22.31
N LEU A 197 1.92 7.43 -21.88
CA LEU A 197 3.05 6.76 -21.24
C LEU A 197 4.29 6.77 -22.15
N GLN A 198 4.12 6.42 -23.42
CA GLN A 198 5.21 6.41 -24.39
C GLN A 198 5.77 7.80 -24.69
N ALA A 199 4.92 8.81 -24.84
CA ALA A 199 5.36 10.19 -25.07
C ALA A 199 6.12 10.73 -23.86
N PHE A 200 5.64 10.45 -22.65
CA PHE A 200 6.34 10.79 -21.42
C PHE A 200 7.70 10.11 -21.34
N ALA A 201 7.77 8.78 -21.53
CA ALA A 201 9.03 8.04 -21.52
C ALA A 201 10.03 8.58 -22.55
N ARG A 202 9.58 8.92 -23.77
CA ARG A 202 10.44 9.55 -24.79
C ARG A 202 10.98 10.90 -24.33
N ARG A 203 10.13 11.76 -23.75
CA ARG A 203 10.55 13.07 -23.23
C ARG A 203 11.53 12.95 -22.06
N MET A 204 11.30 12.02 -21.14
CA MET A 204 12.21 11.77 -20.02
C MET A 204 13.59 11.29 -20.48
N ASN A 205 13.67 10.67 -21.66
CA ASN A 205 14.90 10.14 -22.24
C ASN A 205 15.42 10.97 -23.43
N SER A 206 14.91 12.19 -23.66
CA SER A 206 15.39 13.04 -24.77
C SER A 206 16.62 13.87 -24.41
N GLY A 207 16.97 13.95 -23.13
CA GLY A 207 18.14 14.67 -22.61
C GLY A 207 19.25 13.72 -22.15
N GLU A 208 20.06 14.17 -21.19
CA GLU A 208 21.04 13.33 -20.52
C GLU A 208 20.34 12.16 -19.81
N ALA A 209 20.90 10.96 -19.98
CA ALA A 209 20.34 9.76 -19.39
C ALA A 209 20.55 9.77 -17.88
N PHE A 210 19.50 9.46 -17.13
CA PHE A 210 19.54 9.30 -15.68
C PHE A 210 18.66 8.11 -15.27
N SER A 211 18.88 7.57 -14.06
CA SER A 211 18.31 6.31 -13.58
C SER A 211 16.78 6.24 -13.68
N GLY A 212 16.07 7.27 -13.21
CA GLY A 212 14.61 7.33 -13.29
C GLY A 212 14.08 7.37 -14.73
N GLY A 213 14.72 8.13 -15.61
CA GLY A 213 14.36 8.16 -17.03
C GLY A 213 14.50 6.78 -17.69
N VAL A 214 15.60 6.09 -17.38
CA VAL A 214 15.88 4.73 -17.86
C VAL A 214 14.84 3.73 -17.34
N LEU A 215 14.51 3.78 -16.04
CA LEU A 215 13.48 2.94 -15.43
C LEU A 215 12.10 3.19 -16.05
N VAL A 216 11.69 4.45 -16.22
CA VAL A 216 10.42 4.81 -16.87
C VAL A 216 10.37 4.27 -18.30
N GLY A 217 11.48 4.30 -19.03
CA GLY A 217 11.61 3.73 -20.36
C GLY A 217 11.37 2.22 -20.39
N TYR A 218 11.93 1.49 -19.44
CA TYR A 218 11.73 0.04 -19.28
C TYR A 218 10.31 -0.29 -18.82
N ALA A 219 9.85 0.35 -17.74
CA ALA A 219 8.53 0.15 -17.13
C ALA A 219 7.39 0.45 -18.10
N THR A 220 7.49 1.53 -18.88
CA THR A 220 6.46 1.89 -19.88
C THR A 220 6.24 0.75 -20.86
N ARG A 221 7.30 0.11 -21.37
CA ARG A 221 7.21 -1.01 -22.32
C ARG A 221 6.54 -2.23 -21.71
N LEU A 222 6.81 -2.53 -20.44
CA LEU A 222 6.12 -3.58 -19.70
C LEU A 222 4.62 -3.28 -19.55
N VAL A 223 4.28 -2.07 -19.11
CA VAL A 223 2.89 -1.65 -18.86
C VAL A 223 2.05 -1.67 -20.13
N VAL A 224 2.59 -1.20 -21.26
CA VAL A 224 1.88 -1.21 -22.56
C VAL A 224 1.82 -2.60 -23.20
N GLY A 225 2.27 -3.65 -22.50
CA GLY A 225 2.16 -5.04 -22.95
C GLY A 225 3.17 -5.42 -24.03
N ARG A 226 4.37 -4.81 -24.01
CA ARG A 226 5.45 -5.06 -24.98
C ARG A 226 6.73 -5.56 -24.27
N PRO A 227 6.69 -6.76 -23.65
CA PRO A 227 7.83 -7.29 -22.91
C PRO A 227 9.07 -7.53 -23.79
N ASP A 228 8.88 -7.95 -25.04
CA ASP A 228 9.99 -8.14 -25.98
C ASP A 228 10.71 -6.81 -26.28
N GLU A 229 9.96 -5.72 -26.45
CA GLU A 229 10.55 -4.38 -26.61
C GLU A 229 11.27 -3.93 -25.33
N ALA A 230 10.77 -4.30 -24.14
CA ALA A 230 11.44 -4.02 -22.87
C ALA A 230 12.78 -4.76 -22.78
N GLY A 231 12.83 -6.03 -23.21
CA GLY A 231 14.06 -6.80 -23.33
C GLY A 231 15.04 -6.18 -24.33
N ALA A 232 14.57 -5.79 -25.51
CA ALA A 232 15.40 -5.14 -26.52
C ALA A 232 15.91 -3.75 -26.06
N TYR A 233 15.11 -3.01 -25.29
CA TYR A 233 15.52 -1.76 -24.65
C TYR A 233 16.64 -2.00 -23.64
N LEU A 234 16.48 -3.00 -22.76
CA LEU A 234 17.48 -3.38 -21.75
C LEU A 234 18.84 -3.71 -22.40
N GLN A 235 18.86 -4.45 -23.51
CA GLN A 235 20.09 -4.80 -24.21
C GLN A 235 20.81 -3.59 -24.85
N LYS A 236 20.10 -2.49 -25.11
CA LYS A 236 20.68 -1.27 -25.69
C LYS A 236 21.23 -0.31 -24.63
N LEU A 237 20.92 -0.51 -23.36
CA LEU A 237 21.39 0.35 -22.29
C LEU A 237 22.89 0.17 -22.04
N PRO A 238 23.58 1.20 -21.49
CA PRO A 238 24.92 1.05 -20.96
C PRO A 238 25.01 -0.09 -19.93
N PRO A 239 26.18 -0.74 -19.77
CA PRO A 239 26.36 -1.88 -18.86
C PRO A 239 25.81 -1.63 -17.45
N THR A 240 26.16 -0.51 -16.82
CA THR A 240 25.69 -0.17 -15.46
C THR A 240 24.17 -0.16 -15.35
N SER A 241 23.46 0.54 -16.24
CA SER A 241 22.00 0.61 -16.21
C SER A 241 21.34 -0.73 -16.58
N ARG A 242 21.98 -1.52 -17.45
CA ARG A 242 21.51 -2.86 -17.81
C ARG A 242 21.62 -3.82 -16.64
N GLU A 243 22.76 -3.84 -15.97
CA GLU A 243 22.99 -4.65 -14.77
C GLU A 243 22.01 -4.25 -13.67
N TRP A 244 21.84 -2.95 -13.43
CA TRP A 244 20.88 -2.42 -12.47
C TRP A 244 19.44 -2.83 -12.73
N LEU A 245 18.92 -2.61 -13.94
CA LEU A 245 17.56 -3.05 -14.27
C LEU A 245 17.41 -4.57 -14.30
N THR A 246 18.48 -5.32 -14.57
CA THR A 246 18.46 -6.79 -14.44
C THR A 246 18.40 -7.20 -12.97
N ASN A 247 19.12 -6.50 -12.10
CA ASN A 247 19.12 -6.68 -10.65
C ASN A 247 17.72 -6.45 -10.06
N TYR A 248 17.01 -5.39 -10.45
CA TYR A 248 15.68 -5.05 -9.92
C TYR A 248 14.50 -5.50 -10.79
N GLY A 249 14.75 -6.16 -11.92
CA GLY A 249 13.73 -6.53 -12.89
C GLY A 249 12.51 -7.27 -12.32
N PRO A 250 12.69 -8.32 -11.48
CA PRO A 250 11.58 -9.00 -10.84
C PRO A 250 10.70 -8.08 -9.96
N ASP A 251 11.32 -7.21 -9.16
CA ASP A 251 10.63 -6.28 -8.25
C ASP A 251 9.90 -5.19 -9.02
N ILE A 252 10.51 -4.69 -10.11
CA ILE A 252 9.87 -3.75 -11.02
C ILE A 252 8.63 -4.39 -11.64
N ARG A 253 8.72 -5.64 -12.11
CA ARG A 253 7.55 -6.36 -12.67
C ARG A 253 6.47 -6.57 -11.63
N GLN A 254 6.83 -6.95 -10.40
CA GLN A 254 5.87 -7.08 -9.31
C GLN A 254 5.19 -5.75 -9.01
N SER A 255 5.98 -4.70 -8.81
CA SER A 255 5.49 -3.33 -8.55
C SER A 255 4.55 -2.86 -9.65
N LEU A 256 4.82 -3.18 -10.93
CA LEU A 256 3.95 -2.81 -12.06
C LEU A 256 2.70 -3.67 -12.22
N GLY A 257 2.56 -4.75 -11.45
CA GLY A 257 1.45 -5.69 -11.57
C GLY A 257 0.09 -5.00 -11.44
N ASP A 258 -0.03 -4.10 -10.48
CA ASP A 258 -1.26 -3.37 -10.15
C ASP A 258 -1.38 -1.98 -10.81
N PHE A 259 -0.37 -1.54 -11.58
CA PHE A 259 -0.41 -0.24 -12.27
C PHE A 259 -1.65 -0.16 -13.17
N GLY A 260 -2.49 0.87 -13.02
CA GLY A 260 -3.76 0.98 -13.75
C GLY A 260 -4.84 -0.02 -13.31
N ARG A 261 -4.73 -0.60 -12.10
CA ARG A 261 -5.68 -1.57 -11.55
C ARG A 261 -6.10 -1.32 -10.10
N TRP A 262 -5.49 -0.35 -9.43
CA TRP A 262 -5.75 -0.05 -8.02
C TRP A 262 -7.22 0.33 -7.73
N ASP A 263 -7.86 0.96 -8.71
CA ASP A 263 -9.24 1.44 -8.64
C ASP A 263 -10.28 0.40 -9.07
N TRP A 264 -9.86 -0.80 -9.51
CA TRP A 264 -10.75 -1.88 -9.94
C TRP A 264 -11.82 -2.25 -8.91
N PRO A 265 -11.51 -2.31 -7.59
CA PRO A 265 -12.55 -2.44 -6.58
C PRO A 265 -13.65 -1.38 -6.66
N THR A 266 -13.28 -0.11 -6.86
CA THR A 266 -14.22 1.00 -6.95
C THR A 266 -15.06 0.92 -8.23
N ARG A 267 -14.46 0.51 -9.34
CA ARG A 267 -15.19 0.24 -10.60
C ARG A 267 -16.17 -0.92 -10.44
N ALA A 268 -15.86 -1.88 -9.59
CA ALA A 268 -16.74 -3.00 -9.26
C ALA A 268 -17.70 -2.73 -8.09
N GLY A 269 -17.86 -1.46 -7.68
CA GLY A 269 -18.87 -1.04 -6.70
C GLY A 269 -18.40 -0.88 -5.26
N ALA A 270 -17.11 -1.07 -4.95
CA ALA A 270 -16.58 -0.71 -3.63
C ALA A 270 -16.60 0.82 -3.42
N ALA A 271 -16.74 1.25 -2.16
CA ALA A 271 -16.67 2.67 -1.82
C ALA A 271 -15.33 3.28 -2.29
N ALA A 272 -15.36 4.55 -2.70
CA ALA A 272 -14.16 5.22 -3.22
C ALA A 272 -13.06 5.39 -2.16
N ASP A 273 -13.47 5.60 -0.91
CA ASP A 273 -12.64 5.72 0.29
C ASP A 273 -12.34 4.38 0.98
N ALA A 274 -12.80 3.26 0.40
CA ALA A 274 -12.49 1.93 0.93
C ALA A 274 -10.98 1.72 0.96
N ARG A 275 -10.46 1.46 2.16
CA ARG A 275 -9.07 1.04 2.37
C ARG A 275 -8.82 -0.26 1.63
N ARG A 276 -7.73 -0.35 0.88
CA ARG A 276 -7.47 -1.50 0.02
C ARG A 276 -5.99 -1.76 -0.14
N THR A 277 -5.68 -2.98 -0.54
CA THR A 277 -4.37 -3.41 -1.06
C THR A 277 -4.59 -4.57 -2.02
N GLY A 278 -3.63 -4.88 -2.87
CA GLY A 278 -3.79 -6.01 -3.77
C GLY A 278 -2.64 -6.21 -4.72
N LEU A 279 -2.77 -7.25 -5.54
CA LEU A 279 -1.74 -7.71 -6.46
C LEU A 279 -2.33 -7.85 -7.86
N GLY A 280 -1.63 -7.33 -8.86
CA GLY A 280 -1.94 -7.67 -10.24
C GLY A 280 -1.29 -8.99 -10.65
N GLY A 281 -1.98 -9.75 -11.50
CA GLY A 281 -1.47 -11.03 -11.99
C GLY A 281 -2.33 -11.65 -13.09
N SER A 282 -1.98 -12.88 -13.44
CA SER A 282 -2.61 -13.80 -14.39
C SER A 282 -3.04 -15.07 -13.64
N PHE A 283 -4.03 -14.95 -12.75
CA PHE A 283 -4.37 -15.98 -11.77
C PHE A 283 -5.28 -17.08 -12.34
N SER A 284 -6.28 -16.72 -13.14
CA SER A 284 -7.19 -17.70 -13.73
C SER A 284 -6.54 -18.48 -14.87
N ALA A 285 -5.79 -17.79 -15.74
CA ALA A 285 -5.06 -18.38 -16.85
C ALA A 285 -3.85 -17.52 -17.27
N PRO A 286 -2.82 -18.10 -17.93
CA PRO A 286 -1.69 -17.35 -18.44
C PRO A 286 -2.10 -16.18 -19.33
N GLY A 287 -1.45 -15.02 -19.16
CA GLY A 287 -1.69 -13.83 -19.97
C GLY A 287 -2.98 -13.06 -19.64
N THR A 288 -3.81 -13.56 -18.73
CA THR A 288 -4.96 -12.80 -18.22
C THR A 288 -4.50 -11.58 -17.41
N ARG A 289 -5.33 -10.53 -17.40
CA ARG A 289 -5.09 -9.31 -16.64
C ARG A 289 -6.10 -9.24 -15.52
N GLU A 290 -5.65 -9.50 -14.30
CA GLU A 290 -6.51 -9.62 -13.14
C GLU A 290 -5.91 -8.86 -11.97
N TYR A 291 -6.76 -8.56 -10.97
CA TYR A 291 -6.34 -7.91 -9.74
C TYR A 291 -6.92 -8.67 -8.55
N LEU A 292 -6.06 -9.16 -7.66
CA LEU A 292 -6.45 -9.79 -6.40
C LEU A 292 -6.45 -8.71 -5.31
N GLY A 293 -7.64 -8.19 -4.97
CA GLY A 293 -7.79 -7.05 -4.08
C GLY A 293 -8.39 -7.44 -2.73
N LEU A 294 -7.75 -7.01 -1.65
CA LEU A 294 -8.27 -7.02 -0.29
C LEU A 294 -8.85 -5.64 0.02
N VAL A 295 -10.15 -5.57 0.25
CA VAL A 295 -10.90 -4.30 0.35
C VAL A 295 -11.65 -4.26 1.67
N GLY A 296 -11.42 -3.19 2.42
CA GLY A 296 -12.10 -2.91 3.69
C GLY A 296 -13.36 -2.09 3.49
N GLN A 297 -14.50 -2.60 3.94
CA GLN A 297 -15.79 -1.91 3.89
C GLN A 297 -16.64 -2.27 5.11
N GLY A 298 -17.10 -1.24 5.83
CA GLY A 298 -17.70 -1.41 7.15
C GLY A 298 -16.72 -2.08 8.11
N ASP A 299 -17.19 -3.10 8.82
CA ASP A 299 -16.40 -3.83 9.83
C ASP A 299 -15.65 -5.04 9.25
N THR A 300 -15.55 -5.16 7.92
CA THR A 300 -14.97 -6.35 7.28
C THR A 300 -14.02 -6.02 6.12
N ALA A 301 -12.98 -6.82 5.98
CA ALA A 301 -12.11 -6.83 4.81
C ALA A 301 -12.40 -8.09 3.99
N SER A 302 -12.64 -7.92 2.68
CA SER A 302 -12.92 -9.01 1.76
C SER A 302 -11.86 -9.10 0.67
N LEU A 303 -11.28 -10.28 0.48
CA LEU A 303 -10.42 -10.60 -0.65
C LEU A 303 -11.28 -11.06 -1.82
N ARG A 304 -11.10 -10.46 -2.99
CA ARG A 304 -11.80 -10.83 -4.23
C ARG A 304 -10.84 -10.79 -5.42
N LEU A 305 -11.14 -11.59 -6.43
CA LEU A 305 -10.51 -11.47 -7.75
C LEU A 305 -11.36 -10.52 -8.61
N TYR A 306 -10.74 -9.49 -9.16
CA TYR A 306 -11.35 -8.53 -10.07
C TYR A 306 -10.88 -8.79 -11.48
N GLN A 307 -11.82 -8.82 -12.42
CA GLN A 307 -11.56 -9.21 -13.81
C GLN A 307 -12.27 -8.24 -14.79
N PRO A 308 -11.67 -7.95 -15.94
CA PRO A 308 -12.34 -7.18 -16.98
C PRO A 308 -13.44 -7.99 -17.66
N GLN A 309 -14.60 -7.38 -17.90
CA GLN A 309 -15.67 -7.89 -18.75
C GLN A 309 -16.04 -6.79 -19.76
N GLY A 310 -15.43 -6.83 -20.93
CA GLY A 310 -15.48 -5.72 -21.88
C GLY A 310 -14.83 -4.47 -21.29
N ARG A 311 -15.58 -3.37 -21.17
CA ARG A 311 -15.13 -2.13 -20.52
C ARG A 311 -15.38 -2.09 -19.01
N GLN A 312 -16.18 -3.02 -18.49
CA GLN A 312 -16.52 -3.08 -17.08
C GLN A 312 -15.50 -3.89 -16.30
N ILE A 313 -15.38 -3.62 -15.00
CA ILE A 313 -14.64 -4.46 -14.07
C ILE A 313 -15.64 -5.17 -13.17
N VAL A 314 -15.51 -6.49 -13.08
CA VAL A 314 -16.40 -7.33 -12.28
C VAL A 314 -15.63 -7.87 -11.09
N ALA A 315 -16.25 -7.79 -9.91
CA ALA A 315 -15.76 -8.46 -8.72
C ALA A 315 -16.26 -9.92 -8.71
N GLY A 316 -15.34 -10.86 -8.57
CA GLY A 316 -15.66 -12.26 -8.27
C GLY A 316 -16.26 -12.45 -6.87
N PRO A 317 -16.61 -13.70 -6.50
CA PRO A 317 -17.04 -14.04 -5.16
C PRO A 317 -15.99 -13.67 -4.10
N VAL A 318 -16.42 -13.58 -2.84
CA VAL A 318 -15.51 -13.42 -1.70
C VAL A 318 -14.65 -14.68 -1.57
N LEU A 319 -13.35 -14.51 -1.71
CA LEU A 319 -12.37 -15.59 -1.60
C LEU A 319 -11.88 -15.79 -0.16
N ALA A 320 -11.82 -14.71 0.61
CA ALA A 320 -11.53 -14.70 2.04
C ALA A 320 -12.14 -13.45 2.68
N GLN A 321 -12.48 -13.52 3.97
CA GLN A 321 -13.06 -12.40 4.71
C GLN A 321 -12.52 -12.36 6.14
N PHE A 322 -12.28 -11.14 6.62
CA PHE A 322 -11.70 -10.88 7.93
C PHE A 322 -12.46 -9.75 8.63
N PRO A 323 -12.57 -9.76 9.96
CA PRO A 323 -13.00 -8.58 10.70
C PRO A 323 -11.95 -7.47 10.55
N LEU A 324 -12.39 -6.24 10.34
CA LEU A 324 -11.51 -5.07 10.38
C LEU A 324 -11.29 -4.63 11.82
N GLY A 325 -10.02 -4.37 12.15
CA GLY A 325 -9.65 -3.66 13.37
C GLY A 325 -9.87 -2.15 13.23
N ARG A 326 -9.25 -1.40 14.14
CA ARG A 326 -9.24 0.07 14.07
C ARG A 326 -8.51 0.54 12.80
N GLU A 327 -7.38 -0.10 12.51
CA GLU A 327 -6.60 0.17 11.31
C GLU A 327 -6.61 -1.00 10.33
N PHE A 328 -6.49 -0.69 9.03
CA PHE A 328 -6.43 -1.72 7.99
C PHE A 328 -5.15 -2.57 8.11
N SER A 329 -4.08 -1.99 8.66
CA SER A 329 -2.84 -2.68 9.01
C SER A 329 -3.03 -3.73 10.10
N ASP A 330 -4.05 -3.60 10.96
CA ASP A 330 -4.29 -4.51 12.09
C ASP A 330 -4.77 -5.89 11.64
N LEU A 331 -5.16 -6.03 10.37
CA LEU A 331 -5.56 -7.30 9.77
C LEU A 331 -4.50 -8.38 9.96
N GLY A 332 -3.22 -8.00 9.97
CA GLY A 332 -2.11 -8.93 10.06
C GLY A 332 -2.10 -9.97 8.94
N TRP A 333 -2.90 -9.80 7.90
CA TRP A 333 -3.12 -10.77 6.83
C TRP A 333 -3.28 -10.02 5.50
N TRP A 334 -2.49 -10.35 4.49
CA TRP A 334 -2.63 -9.76 3.15
C TRP A 334 -1.94 -10.59 2.05
N PRO A 335 -2.39 -10.47 0.79
CA PRO A 335 -1.66 -11.00 -0.35
C PRO A 335 -0.34 -10.24 -0.50
N ALA A 336 0.79 -10.92 -0.34
CA ALA A 336 2.11 -10.28 -0.23
C ALA A 336 2.81 -10.15 -1.58
N VAL A 337 2.92 -11.26 -2.33
CA VAL A 337 3.59 -11.26 -3.64
C VAL A 337 2.90 -12.20 -4.61
N THR A 338 2.93 -11.85 -5.89
CA THR A 338 2.52 -12.70 -7.00
C THR A 338 3.68 -13.65 -7.32
N VAL A 339 3.38 -14.92 -7.59
CA VAL A 339 4.40 -15.92 -7.95
C VAL A 339 4.15 -16.41 -9.37
N ARG A 340 5.01 -16.00 -10.31
CA ARG A 340 4.92 -16.40 -11.71
C ARG A 340 5.44 -17.82 -11.89
N ARG A 341 4.57 -18.75 -12.31
CA ARG A 341 4.99 -20.11 -12.69
C ARG A 341 5.53 -20.17 -14.11
N ALA A 342 6.34 -21.19 -14.38
CA ALA A 342 6.84 -21.53 -15.72
C ALA A 342 5.72 -21.67 -16.76
N SER A 343 4.51 -22.06 -16.34
CA SER A 343 3.32 -22.13 -17.20
C SER A 343 2.76 -20.76 -17.62
N GLY A 344 3.27 -19.66 -17.06
CA GLY A 344 2.77 -18.30 -17.26
C GLY A 344 1.57 -17.92 -16.40
N ARG A 345 1.05 -18.86 -15.60
CA ARG A 345 0.00 -18.62 -14.60
C ARG A 345 0.62 -18.12 -13.30
N ASP A 346 -0.11 -17.28 -12.58
CA ASP A 346 0.28 -16.75 -11.28
C ASP A 346 -0.41 -17.49 -10.11
N ASP A 347 0.36 -17.75 -9.06
CA ASP A 347 -0.15 -18.05 -7.72
C ASP A 347 0.21 -16.88 -6.78
N VAL A 348 -0.15 -16.96 -5.50
CA VAL A 348 0.10 -15.90 -4.50
C VAL A 348 0.76 -16.46 -3.25
N LEU A 349 1.71 -15.71 -2.68
CA LEU A 349 2.06 -15.88 -1.27
C LEU A 349 1.26 -14.91 -0.42
N ILE A 350 0.58 -15.46 0.57
CA ILE A 350 -0.20 -14.72 1.56
C ILE A 350 0.65 -14.59 2.81
N ARG A 351 0.85 -13.36 3.29
CA ARG A 351 1.47 -13.12 4.59
C ARG A 351 0.40 -13.18 5.66
N ASP A 352 0.59 -14.03 6.65
CA ASP A 352 -0.25 -14.12 7.85
C ASP A 352 0.62 -13.94 9.10
N ALA A 353 0.36 -12.87 9.83
CA ALA A 353 1.03 -12.47 11.06
C ALA A 353 0.04 -12.34 12.24
N ARG A 354 -1.21 -12.80 12.09
CA ARG A 354 -2.25 -12.70 13.13
C ARG A 354 -1.89 -13.44 14.42
N SER A 355 -1.00 -14.44 14.33
CA SER A 355 -0.46 -15.18 15.48
C SER A 355 0.67 -14.45 16.22
N GLY A 356 1.06 -13.25 15.77
CA GLY A 356 2.23 -12.53 16.28
C GLY A 356 3.56 -13.04 15.71
N SER A 357 3.53 -13.91 14.70
CA SER A 357 4.69 -14.36 13.94
C SER A 357 4.32 -14.48 12.46
N VAL A 358 5.23 -14.08 11.59
CA VAL A 358 5.03 -14.20 10.14
C VAL A 358 4.99 -15.68 9.72
N ARG A 359 4.00 -16.00 8.90
CA ARG A 359 3.90 -17.19 8.06
C ARG A 359 3.59 -16.74 6.64
N PHE A 360 4.19 -17.40 5.66
CA PHE A 360 3.73 -17.32 4.28
C PHE A 360 2.94 -18.57 3.94
N ALA A 361 1.75 -18.40 3.37
CA ALA A 361 0.95 -19.48 2.83
C ALA A 361 0.88 -19.32 1.31
N ALA A 362 1.34 -20.33 0.58
CA ALA A 362 1.15 -20.39 -0.86
C ALA A 362 -0.30 -20.71 -1.17
N ALA A 363 -0.92 -19.97 -2.09
CA ALA A 363 -2.29 -20.23 -2.49
C ALA A 363 -2.49 -20.10 -4.00
N ARG A 364 -3.37 -20.95 -4.49
CA ARG A 364 -3.90 -20.94 -5.85
C ARG A 364 -5.16 -20.08 -5.89
N VAL A 365 -5.14 -19.07 -6.74
CA VAL A 365 -6.30 -18.21 -6.97
C VAL A 365 -7.02 -18.65 -8.24
N THR A 366 -8.31 -18.95 -8.12
CA THR A 366 -9.22 -19.18 -9.24
C THR A 366 -10.36 -18.17 -9.18
N PRO A 367 -11.18 -18.02 -10.23
CA PRO A 367 -12.35 -17.14 -10.16
C PRO A 367 -13.32 -17.46 -9.02
N ALA A 368 -13.35 -18.71 -8.54
CA ALA A 368 -14.31 -19.14 -7.52
C ALA A 368 -13.69 -19.41 -6.14
N ALA A 369 -12.37 -19.59 -6.04
CA ALA A 369 -11.74 -20.11 -4.82
C ALA A 369 -10.29 -19.66 -4.65
N LEU A 370 -9.89 -19.56 -3.38
CA LEU A 370 -8.51 -19.46 -2.91
C LEU A 370 -8.14 -20.77 -2.22
N THR A 371 -7.25 -21.56 -2.82
CA THR A 371 -6.89 -22.89 -2.33
C THR A 371 -5.45 -22.90 -1.83
N GLU A 372 -5.21 -23.25 -0.57
CA GLU A 372 -3.86 -23.39 -0.03
C GLU A 372 -3.11 -24.53 -0.74
N LEU A 373 -1.85 -24.26 -1.08
CA LEU A 373 -0.96 -25.14 -1.83
C LEU A 373 0.03 -25.86 -0.91
N ALA A 374 -0.45 -26.44 0.20
CA ALA A 374 0.42 -27.02 1.24
C ALA A 374 1.28 -28.21 0.75
N ALA A 375 0.79 -29.00 -0.20
CA ALA A 375 1.50 -30.15 -0.79
C ALA A 375 2.14 -29.85 -2.16
N ASP A 376 2.25 -28.57 -2.52
CA ASP A 376 2.86 -28.07 -3.76
C ASP A 376 4.31 -27.61 -3.47
N PRO A 377 5.23 -27.64 -4.46
CA PRO A 377 6.59 -27.14 -4.26
C PRO A 377 6.63 -25.69 -3.75
N LEU A 378 5.68 -24.84 -4.18
CA LEU A 378 5.60 -23.46 -3.70
C LEU A 378 5.23 -23.39 -2.21
N GLY A 379 4.37 -24.29 -1.72
CA GLY A 379 4.03 -24.38 -0.30
C GLY A 379 5.23 -24.77 0.56
N VAL A 380 6.04 -25.70 0.08
CA VAL A 380 7.29 -26.11 0.76
C VAL A 380 8.30 -24.96 0.79
N ALA A 381 8.50 -24.27 -0.34
CA ALA A 381 9.36 -23.09 -0.42
C ALA A 381 8.87 -21.93 0.48
N ALA A 382 7.57 -21.71 0.57
CA ALA A 382 6.97 -20.72 1.47
C ALA A 382 7.24 -21.02 2.94
N GLY A 383 7.38 -22.30 3.32
CA GLY A 383 7.81 -22.73 4.65
C GLY A 383 9.22 -22.20 5.00
N LEU A 384 10.20 -22.46 4.12
CA LEU A 384 11.57 -21.96 4.26
C LEU A 384 11.60 -20.43 4.38
N LEU A 385 10.95 -19.73 3.44
CA LEU A 385 10.87 -18.26 3.43
C LEU A 385 10.25 -17.73 4.73
N GLY A 386 9.17 -18.35 5.19
CA GLY A 386 8.49 -17.97 6.43
C GLY A 386 9.33 -18.19 7.68
N ASP A 387 10.12 -19.26 7.73
CA ASP A 387 11.01 -19.52 8.86
C ASP A 387 12.16 -18.53 8.93
N LEU A 388 12.81 -18.21 7.80
CA LEU A 388 13.88 -17.21 7.74
C LEU A 388 13.37 -15.79 8.06
N SER A 389 12.25 -15.35 7.45
CA SER A 389 11.63 -14.05 7.79
C SER A 389 11.23 -13.96 9.25
N ARG A 390 10.80 -15.06 9.87
CA ARG A 390 10.41 -15.08 11.28
C ARG A 390 11.62 -14.96 12.21
N VAL A 391 12.73 -15.62 11.88
CA VAL A 391 14.00 -15.42 12.60
C VAL A 391 14.41 -13.95 12.51
N ALA A 392 14.48 -13.41 11.29
CA ALA A 392 14.81 -12.01 11.03
C ALA A 392 13.97 -11.03 11.87
N GLN A 393 12.65 -11.21 11.84
CA GLN A 393 11.72 -10.38 12.58
C GLN A 393 11.98 -10.41 14.10
N HIS A 394 12.16 -11.59 14.70
CA HIS A 394 12.33 -11.71 16.15
C HIS A 394 13.71 -11.25 16.62
N VAL A 395 14.76 -11.52 15.84
CA VAL A 395 16.11 -11.02 16.12
C VAL A 395 16.13 -9.49 16.05
N ALA A 396 15.64 -8.87 14.97
CA ALA A 396 15.57 -7.41 14.87
C ALA A 396 14.72 -6.78 15.98
N ALA A 397 13.58 -7.40 16.30
CA ALA A 397 12.73 -6.92 17.39
C ALA A 397 13.49 -6.92 18.73
N SER A 398 14.42 -7.83 18.97
CA SER A 398 15.20 -7.87 20.21
C SER A 398 16.09 -6.64 20.42
N HIS A 399 16.56 -6.03 19.34
CA HIS A 399 17.38 -4.81 19.36
C HIS A 399 16.55 -3.53 19.51
N ALA A 400 15.23 -3.59 19.36
CA ALA A 400 14.39 -2.42 19.59
C ALA A 400 14.49 -1.94 21.05
N ARG A 401 14.62 -0.63 21.23
CA ARG A 401 14.73 0.05 22.53
C ARG A 401 13.42 0.79 22.83
N PRO A 402 12.35 0.09 23.25
CA PRO A 402 11.07 0.74 23.54
C PRO A 402 11.18 1.68 24.74
N SER A 403 10.32 2.69 24.76
CA SER A 403 10.10 3.54 25.93
C SER A 403 8.64 3.37 26.38
N PRO A 404 8.37 2.86 27.60
CA PRO A 404 9.35 2.44 28.61
C PRO A 404 10.13 1.17 28.21
N PRO A 405 11.32 0.93 28.81
CA PRO A 405 12.10 -0.29 28.58
C PRO A 405 11.31 -1.56 28.89
N ARG A 406 11.66 -2.66 28.21
CA ARG A 406 11.05 -3.96 28.45
C ARG A 406 11.29 -4.43 29.88
N SER A 407 10.23 -4.95 30.51
CA SER A 407 10.34 -5.73 31.73
C SER A 407 11.12 -7.03 31.50
N ALA A 408 11.63 -7.63 32.56
CA ALA A 408 12.31 -8.94 32.49
C ALA A 408 11.45 -10.03 31.84
N ALA A 409 10.14 -10.04 32.12
CA ALA A 409 9.20 -10.99 31.53
C ALA A 409 9.05 -10.78 30.01
N GLN A 410 8.98 -9.53 29.56
CA GLN A 410 8.93 -9.21 28.12
C GLN A 410 10.23 -9.61 27.42
N THR A 411 11.39 -9.36 28.04
CA THR A 411 12.69 -9.78 27.49
C THR A 411 12.79 -11.30 27.39
N ALA A 412 12.37 -12.05 28.42
CA ALA A 412 12.34 -13.51 28.40
C ALA A 412 11.41 -14.05 27.30
N GLU A 413 10.24 -13.43 27.11
CA GLU A 413 9.30 -13.81 26.05
C GLU A 413 9.89 -13.56 24.65
N VAL A 414 10.60 -12.44 24.43
CA VAL A 414 11.32 -12.18 23.17
C VAL A 414 12.35 -13.28 22.91
N GLN A 415 13.18 -13.62 23.90
CA GLN A 415 14.19 -14.68 23.75
C GLN A 415 13.56 -16.05 23.48
N ARG A 416 12.44 -16.38 24.14
CA ARG A 416 11.68 -17.61 23.88
C ARG A 416 11.19 -17.66 22.43
N ARG A 417 10.70 -16.55 21.87
CA ARG A 417 10.25 -16.47 20.47
C ARG A 417 11.39 -16.63 19.48
N ILE A 418 12.55 -16.02 19.75
CA ILE A 418 13.77 -16.20 18.97
C ILE A 418 14.16 -17.68 18.96
N GLN A 419 14.29 -18.31 20.13
CA GLN A 419 14.67 -19.71 20.21
C GLN A 419 13.72 -20.63 19.45
N ALA A 420 12.40 -20.40 19.57
CA ALA A 420 11.41 -21.17 18.84
C ALA A 420 11.50 -20.97 17.31
N ALA A 421 11.87 -19.76 16.84
CA ALA A 421 12.10 -19.49 15.43
C ALA A 421 13.39 -20.15 14.94
N LEU A 422 14.49 -20.06 15.71
CA LEU A 422 15.75 -20.72 15.41
C LEU A 422 15.56 -22.22 15.27
N THR A 423 14.89 -22.88 16.22
CA THR A 423 14.63 -24.33 16.17
C THR A 423 13.91 -24.77 14.89
N ARG A 424 12.97 -23.96 14.38
CA ARG A 424 12.27 -24.26 13.12
C ARG A 424 13.16 -24.01 11.89
N ALA A 425 14.02 -23.01 11.95
CA ALA A 425 14.86 -22.64 10.82
C ALA A 425 16.16 -23.47 10.70
N THR A 426 16.68 -24.03 11.79
CA THR A 426 17.93 -24.80 11.82
C THR A 426 17.98 -25.93 10.78
N PRO A 427 16.93 -26.74 10.53
CA PRO A 427 16.97 -27.77 9.50
C PRO A 427 17.28 -27.25 8.10
N TRP A 428 16.93 -25.99 7.79
CA TRP A 428 17.23 -25.39 6.48
C TRP A 428 18.72 -25.16 6.26
N LEU A 429 19.51 -24.96 7.33
CA LEU A 429 20.96 -24.74 7.21
C LEU A 429 21.70 -25.97 6.67
N ALA A 430 21.16 -27.18 6.86
CA ALA A 430 21.74 -28.39 6.30
C ALA A 430 21.57 -28.50 4.76
N LEU A 431 20.78 -27.62 4.16
CA LEU A 431 20.43 -27.63 2.74
C LEU A 431 21.07 -26.46 1.96
N THR A 432 22.00 -25.73 2.57
CA THR A 432 22.70 -24.61 1.94
C THR A 432 24.18 -24.63 2.27
N ASP A 433 24.98 -24.05 1.37
CA ASP A 433 26.38 -23.72 1.63
C ASP A 433 26.55 -22.23 2.00
N ALA A 434 25.45 -21.47 2.06
CA ALA A 434 25.50 -20.05 2.42
C ALA A 434 25.76 -19.87 3.92
N ASP A 435 26.66 -18.95 4.27
CA ASP A 435 26.91 -18.56 5.66
C ASP A 435 25.79 -17.64 6.15
N VAL A 436 24.85 -18.21 6.90
CA VAL A 436 23.69 -17.49 7.44
C VAL A 436 23.62 -17.72 8.96
N PRO A 437 24.33 -16.91 9.77
CA PRO A 437 24.24 -16.97 11.24
C PRO A 437 22.84 -16.56 11.69
N LEU A 438 21.94 -17.54 11.86
CA LEU A 438 20.52 -17.30 12.13
C LEU A 438 20.28 -16.46 13.38
N GLU A 439 21.12 -16.62 14.41
CA GLU A 439 21.05 -15.83 15.64
C GLU A 439 21.34 -14.34 15.45
N ARG A 440 21.99 -13.98 14.33
CA ARG A 440 22.24 -12.59 13.93
C ARG A 440 21.40 -12.16 12.75
N LEU A 441 20.66 -13.05 12.08
CA LEU A 441 19.82 -12.69 10.94
C LEU A 441 18.74 -11.72 11.42
N GLY A 442 18.84 -10.44 11.05
CA GLY A 442 17.93 -9.37 11.46
C GLY A 442 17.12 -8.78 10.31
N ASN A 443 17.48 -9.08 9.06
CA ASN A 443 16.71 -8.72 7.88
C ASN A 443 16.64 -9.90 6.92
N PHE A 444 15.42 -10.27 6.54
CA PHE A 444 15.15 -11.25 5.50
C PHE A 444 13.80 -10.90 4.84
N GLY A 445 13.88 -10.10 3.79
CA GLY A 445 12.73 -9.59 3.03
C GLY A 445 12.81 -9.98 1.55
N PHE A 446 11.66 -10.04 0.89
CA PHE A 446 11.55 -10.27 -0.54
C PHE A 446 10.28 -9.61 -1.07
N ASP A 447 10.37 -9.06 -2.29
CA ASP A 447 9.25 -8.35 -2.91
C ASP A 447 8.80 -9.04 -4.21
N ALA A 448 9.55 -10.01 -4.74
CA ALA A 448 9.18 -10.74 -5.94
C ALA A 448 9.58 -12.21 -5.85
N LEU A 449 8.78 -13.10 -6.44
CA LEU A 449 9.06 -14.53 -6.54
C LEU A 449 8.73 -15.05 -7.94
N GLU A 450 9.59 -15.90 -8.48
CA GLU A 450 9.38 -16.60 -9.74
C GLU A 450 9.61 -18.10 -9.56
N MET A 451 8.93 -18.91 -10.36
CA MET A 451 9.12 -20.37 -10.43
C MET A 451 9.51 -20.76 -11.85
N PRO A 452 10.78 -20.54 -12.26
CA PRO A 452 11.22 -20.78 -13.63
C PRO A 452 11.21 -22.27 -14.03
N LEU A 453 11.27 -23.18 -13.06
CA LEU A 453 11.12 -24.62 -13.26
C LEU A 453 9.96 -25.12 -12.39
N ASP A 454 8.99 -25.79 -13.01
CA ASP A 454 7.82 -26.34 -12.31
C ASP A 454 7.28 -27.54 -13.09
N THR A 455 7.85 -28.71 -12.81
CA THR A 455 7.52 -29.99 -13.45
C THR A 455 6.91 -30.95 -12.42
N ALA A 456 6.48 -32.14 -12.86
CA ALA A 456 5.88 -33.12 -11.94
C ALA A 456 6.85 -33.66 -10.86
N GLY A 457 8.17 -33.56 -11.08
CA GLY A 457 9.20 -34.13 -10.19
C GLY A 457 10.26 -33.15 -9.71
N GLN A 458 10.38 -31.98 -10.35
CA GLN A 458 11.37 -30.96 -10.02
C GLN A 458 10.75 -29.57 -10.11
N ALA A 459 11.12 -28.70 -9.19
CA ALA A 459 10.75 -27.30 -9.21
C ALA A 459 11.91 -26.43 -8.71
N GLN A 460 11.92 -25.18 -9.12
CA GLN A 460 12.86 -24.17 -8.64
C GLN A 460 12.10 -22.89 -8.34
N VAL A 461 12.35 -22.30 -7.18
CA VAL A 461 11.88 -20.96 -6.81
C VAL A 461 13.06 -20.01 -6.81
N THR A 462 12.90 -18.84 -7.40
CA THR A 462 13.89 -17.76 -7.37
C THR A 462 13.27 -16.49 -6.82
N ALA A 463 14.02 -15.75 -6.00
CA ALA A 463 13.58 -14.48 -5.44
C ALA A 463 14.77 -13.54 -5.25
N PRO A 464 14.69 -12.25 -5.65
CA PRO A 464 15.54 -11.25 -5.02
C PRO A 464 15.15 -11.13 -3.54
N VAL A 465 16.16 -11.19 -2.67
CA VAL A 465 15.98 -11.07 -1.22
C VAL A 465 16.94 -10.04 -0.66
N SER A 466 16.56 -9.38 0.43
CA SER A 466 17.45 -8.57 1.27
C SER A 466 17.83 -9.38 2.50
N VAL A 467 19.13 -9.58 2.72
CA VAL A 467 19.67 -10.35 3.86
C VAL A 467 20.58 -9.46 4.68
N GLY A 468 20.27 -9.28 5.96
CA GLY A 468 21.01 -8.40 6.85
C GLY A 468 21.21 -9.00 8.23
N PHE A 469 22.34 -8.67 8.85
CA PHE A 469 22.75 -9.23 10.13
C PHE A 469 22.92 -8.14 11.18
N THR A 470 22.48 -8.43 12.40
CA THR A 470 22.70 -7.56 13.56
C THR A 470 24.13 -7.68 14.06
N ASP A 471 24.58 -6.63 14.73
CA ASP A 471 25.86 -6.53 15.41
C ASP A 471 25.72 -5.72 16.71
N ASP A 472 26.84 -5.51 17.42
CA ASP A 472 26.87 -4.77 18.68
C ASP A 472 26.48 -3.28 18.51
N LYS A 473 26.50 -2.76 17.28
CA LYS A 473 26.15 -1.37 16.95
C LYS A 473 24.69 -1.22 16.54
N THR A 474 23.99 -2.31 16.27
CA THR A 474 22.59 -2.31 15.85
C THR A 474 21.70 -1.81 17.00
N ASP A 475 21.16 -0.61 16.85
CA ASP A 475 20.39 0.10 17.88
C ASP A 475 18.93 0.36 17.50
N SER A 476 18.53 0.01 16.27
CA SER A 476 17.18 0.19 15.74
C SER A 476 16.62 -1.09 15.11
N GLN A 477 15.33 -1.08 14.77
CA GLN A 477 14.69 -2.18 14.03
C GLN A 477 15.13 -2.24 12.56
N TYR A 478 15.85 -1.23 12.08
CA TYR A 478 16.36 -1.18 10.71
C TYR A 478 17.71 -1.85 10.68
N VAL A 479 17.71 -3.10 10.19
CA VAL A 479 18.93 -3.86 9.91
C VAL A 479 19.20 -3.74 8.41
N PRO A 480 20.25 -3.03 7.98
CA PRO A 480 20.62 -2.96 6.58
C PRO A 480 20.80 -4.36 6.00
N GLY A 481 20.35 -4.57 4.77
CA GLY A 481 20.42 -5.87 4.11
C GLY A 481 21.13 -5.77 2.77
N GLU A 482 22.00 -6.73 2.50
CA GLU A 482 22.58 -6.94 1.18
C GLU A 482 21.57 -7.62 0.26
N ARG A 483 21.57 -7.20 -1.00
CA ARG A 483 20.66 -7.76 -2.00
C ARG A 483 21.24 -9.03 -2.61
N MET A 484 20.51 -10.13 -2.47
CA MET A 484 20.92 -11.47 -2.90
C MET A 484 19.86 -12.06 -3.85
N THR A 485 20.27 -13.04 -4.65
CA THR A 485 19.36 -13.96 -5.33
C THR A 485 19.25 -15.21 -4.49
N LEU A 486 18.07 -15.46 -3.96
CA LEU A 486 17.71 -16.74 -3.39
C LEU A 486 17.27 -17.69 -4.51
N THR A 487 17.86 -18.87 -4.54
CA THR A 487 17.37 -19.99 -5.37
C THR A 487 17.05 -21.16 -4.44
N ILE A 488 15.87 -21.76 -4.59
CA ILE A 488 15.42 -22.93 -3.84
C ILE A 488 15.11 -24.04 -4.84
N ASP A 489 15.87 -25.13 -4.80
CA ASP A 489 15.65 -26.32 -5.61
C ASP A 489 14.82 -27.34 -4.83
N LEU A 490 13.77 -27.86 -5.48
CA LEU A 490 12.85 -28.83 -4.89
C LEU A 490 12.70 -30.06 -5.77
N THR A 491 12.55 -31.22 -5.14
CA THR A 491 12.23 -32.47 -5.83
C THR A 491 11.05 -33.18 -5.18
N ARG A 492 10.32 -33.96 -5.98
CA ARG A 492 9.20 -34.77 -5.50
C ARG A 492 9.62 -36.22 -5.32
N GLY A 493 9.61 -36.69 -4.08
CA GLY A 493 9.82 -38.10 -3.73
C GLY A 493 8.53 -38.80 -3.28
N ALA A 494 8.67 -40.01 -2.73
CA ALA A 494 7.56 -40.78 -2.18
C ALA A 494 6.83 -40.06 -1.02
N GLY A 495 7.57 -39.23 -0.25
CA GLY A 495 7.03 -38.42 0.84
C GLY A 495 6.44 -37.07 0.42
N GLY A 496 6.35 -36.77 -0.89
CA GLY A 496 5.94 -35.47 -1.41
C GLY A 496 7.11 -34.59 -1.82
N TRP A 497 6.88 -33.29 -1.87
CA TRP A 497 7.89 -32.29 -2.24
C TRP A 497 8.82 -31.97 -1.06
N ALA A 498 10.11 -31.81 -1.34
CA ALA A 498 11.11 -31.39 -0.37
C ALA A 498 12.12 -30.43 -1.01
N VAL A 499 12.62 -29.48 -0.22
CA VAL A 499 13.80 -28.69 -0.59
C VAL A 499 15.00 -29.62 -0.61
N THR A 500 15.76 -29.62 -1.70
CA THR A 500 17.01 -30.38 -1.80
C THR A 500 18.24 -29.49 -1.62
N ARG A 501 18.13 -28.23 -2.02
CA ARG A 501 19.19 -27.24 -1.91
C ARG A 501 18.58 -25.84 -1.94
N TRP A 502 19.20 -24.89 -1.25
CA TRP A 502 19.01 -23.48 -1.53
C TRP A 502 20.34 -22.73 -1.48
N THR A 503 20.41 -21.58 -2.16
CA THR A 503 21.62 -20.77 -2.28
C THR A 503 21.30 -19.28 -2.20
N LEU A 504 22.24 -18.50 -1.69
CA LEU A 504 22.26 -17.05 -1.79
C LEU A 504 23.42 -16.63 -2.69
N THR A 505 23.13 -15.92 -3.76
CA THR A 505 24.14 -15.36 -4.67
C THR A 505 24.07 -13.84 -4.62
N PRO A 506 25.18 -13.13 -4.32
CA PRO A 506 25.20 -11.67 -4.36
C PRO A 506 24.66 -11.13 -5.67
N ARG A 507 23.76 -10.15 -5.60
CA ARG A 507 23.35 -9.40 -6.78
C ARG A 507 24.28 -8.21 -6.93
N THR A 508 24.74 -7.99 -8.15
CA THR A 508 25.56 -6.83 -8.53
C THR A 508 24.71 -5.84 -9.32
N GLY A 509 25.26 -4.66 -9.57
CA GLY A 509 24.59 -3.63 -10.39
C GLY A 509 23.77 -2.63 -9.58
N GLU A 510 24.14 -2.35 -8.32
CA GLU A 510 23.62 -1.14 -7.66
C GLU A 510 24.07 0.12 -8.42
N LEU A 511 23.19 1.13 -8.49
CA LEU A 511 23.46 2.40 -9.18
C LEU A 511 24.68 3.10 -8.60
N TYR A 512 24.74 3.12 -7.27
CA TYR A 512 25.84 3.64 -6.50
C TYR A 512 26.54 2.44 -5.88
N ARG A 513 27.76 2.15 -6.35
CA ARG A 513 28.65 1.30 -5.58
C ARG A 513 29.22 2.18 -4.47
N GLU A 514 28.96 1.81 -3.22
CA GLU A 514 29.65 2.41 -2.07
C GLU A 514 31.16 2.21 -2.14
#